data_AF-A0A820YI17-F1
#
_entry.id   AF-A0A820YI17-F1
#
_cell.length_a   1.000
_cell.length_b   1.000
_cell.length_c   1.000
_cell.angle_alpha   90.00
_cell.angle_beta   90.00
_cell.angle_gamma   90.00
#
_symmetry.space_group_name_H-M   'P 1'
#
loop_
_entity.id
_entity.type
_entity.pdbx_description
1 polymer ?
#
loop_
_entity_poly.entity_id
_entity_poly.type
_entity_poly.pdbx_seq_one_letter_code
_entity_poly.pdbx_strand_id
1 'polypeptide(L)' 'MSGLAFEQPTGGFVFDNCRRNEILLNNGVLPGKIHKTGTTIAAVTYKDGVVIAADSRCTAGNII' A
#
# COMPACT_ATOMS: atom_id res chain seq x y z
N MET A 1 0.51 -24.81 -15.77
CA MET A 1 0.72 -23.35 -15.93
C MET A 1 0.32 -22.66 -14.63
N SER A 2 1.13 -22.80 -13.57
CA SER A 2 0.97 -22.01 -12.36
C SER A 2 1.78 -20.73 -12.56
N GLY A 3 1.10 -19.59 -12.69
CA GLY A 3 1.77 -18.29 -12.79
C GLY A 3 2.71 -18.09 -11.61
N LEU A 4 3.89 -17.53 -11.89
CA LEU A 4 4.90 -17.15 -10.90
C LEU A 4 4.29 -16.15 -9.91
N ALA A 5 3.62 -16.64 -8.88
CA ALA A 5 3.27 -15.83 -7.72
C ALA A 5 4.56 -15.64 -6.93
N PHE A 6 5.17 -14.47 -7.06
CA PHE A 6 6.32 -14.09 -6.26
C PHE A 6 5.91 -14.17 -4.78
N GLU A 7 6.62 -14.98 -4.01
CA GLU A 7 6.36 -15.13 -2.58
C GLU A 7 6.44 -13.75 -1.92
N GLN A 8 5.31 -13.30 -1.37
CA GLN A 8 5.24 -11.99 -0.74
C GLN A 8 6.08 -12.03 0.55
N PRO A 9 6.95 -11.04 0.80
CA PRO A 9 7.73 -11.00 2.04
C PRO A 9 6.79 -11.07 3.25
N THR A 10 7.07 -11.96 4.19
CA THR A 10 6.37 -12.01 5.46
C THR A 10 6.81 -10.86 6.35
N GLY A 11 6.14 -9.71 6.22
CA GLY A 11 6.32 -8.52 7.05
C GLY A 11 6.96 -7.32 6.33
N GLY A 12 6.67 -6.12 6.83
CA GLY A 12 7.17 -4.85 6.27
C GLY A 12 6.32 -4.27 5.14
N PHE A 13 6.70 -3.09 4.66
CA PHE A 13 6.07 -2.45 3.49
C PHE A 13 6.76 -2.92 2.20
N VAL A 14 5.98 -3.32 1.21
CA VAL A 14 6.45 -3.69 -0.13
C VAL A 14 6.18 -2.55 -1.11
N PHE A 15 7.23 -2.01 -1.72
CA PHE A 15 7.15 -0.85 -2.61
C PHE A 15 7.21 -1.20 -4.11
N ASP A 16 7.29 -2.48 -4.47
CA ASP A 16 7.34 -2.93 -5.88
C ASP A 16 6.15 -2.40 -6.70
N ASN A 17 5.00 -2.26 -6.04
CA ASN A 17 3.80 -1.69 -6.63
C ASN A 17 3.95 -0.20 -7.02
N CYS A 18 4.77 0.58 -6.31
CA CYS A 18 5.07 1.96 -6.67
C CYS A 18 5.79 2.01 -8.02
N ARG A 19 6.85 1.20 -8.17
CA ARG A 19 7.61 1.10 -9.43
C ARG A 19 6.74 0.57 -10.58
N ARG A 20 5.94 -0.46 -10.34
CA ARG A 20 4.98 -0.98 -11.35
C ARG A 20 4.00 0.13 -11.80
N ASN A 21 3.43 0.87 -10.86
CA ASN A 21 2.50 1.96 -11.15
C ASN A 21 3.14 3.06 -12.00
N GLU A 22 4.39 3.43 -11.70
CA GLU A 22 5.14 4.42 -12.48
C GLU A 22 5.37 3.96 -13.92
N ILE A 23 5.77 2.71 -14.13
CA ILE A 23 5.94 2.13 -15.47
C ILE A 23 4.61 2.15 -16.24
N LEU A 24 3.52 1.77 -15.59
CA LEU A 24 2.19 1.77 -16.23
C LEU A 24 1.74 3.17 -16.62
N LEU A 25 1.99 4.16 -15.75
CA LEU A 25 1.71 5.56 -16.04
C LEU A 25 2.48 6.04 -17.27
N ASN A 26 3.78 5.72 -17.36
CA ASN A 26 4.64 6.05 -18.49
C ASN A 26 4.20 5.36 -19.80
N ASN A 27 3.56 4.21 -19.69
CA ASN A 27 2.99 3.47 -20.82
C ASN A 27 1.57 3.91 -21.20
N GLY A 28 1.08 5.02 -20.64
CA GLY A 28 -0.23 5.60 -20.97
C GLY A 28 -1.42 4.95 -20.26
N VAL A 29 -1.18 4.08 -19.28
CA VAL A 29 -2.24 3.52 -18.45
C VAL A 29 -2.65 4.56 -17.39
N LEU A 30 -3.88 5.03 -17.47
CA LEU A 30 -4.41 5.98 -16.49
C LEU A 30 -4.70 5.27 -15.16
N PRO A 31 -4.36 5.89 -14.02
CA PRO A 31 -4.71 5.36 -12.72
C PRO A 31 -6.24 5.34 -12.56
N GLY A 32 -6.74 4.24 -11.99
CA GLY A 32 -8.16 4.12 -11.68
C GLY A 32 -8.63 5.15 -10.64
N LYS A 33 -9.95 5.18 -10.40
CA LYS A 33 -10.53 6.05 -9.38
C LYS A 33 -9.94 5.71 -8.01
N ILE A 34 -9.30 6.69 -7.38
CA ILE A 34 -8.74 6.54 -6.04
C ILE A 34 -9.89 6.61 -5.02
N HIS A 35 -9.95 5.63 -4.12
CA HIS A 35 -10.91 5.60 -3.02
C HIS A 35 -10.20 5.90 -1.69
N LYS A 36 -10.66 6.94 -0.99
CA LYS A 36 -10.17 7.26 0.35
C LYS A 36 -10.95 6.45 1.38
N THR A 37 -10.24 5.72 2.23
CA THR A 37 -10.81 4.82 3.24
C THR A 37 -10.85 5.39 4.65
N GLY A 38 -10.51 6.68 4.84
CA GLY A 38 -10.44 7.30 6.16
C GLY A 38 -9.30 6.80 7.07
N THR A 39 -8.50 5.83 6.61
CA THR A 39 -7.40 5.23 7.37
C THR A 39 -6.28 6.24 7.62
N THR A 40 -5.78 6.29 8.86
CA THR A 40 -4.59 7.08 9.24
C THR A 40 -3.47 6.13 9.63
N ILE A 41 -2.26 6.39 9.11
CA ILE A 41 -1.04 5.63 9.41
C ILE A 41 -0.02 6.59 10.02
N ALA A 42 0.60 6.19 11.14
CA ALA A 42 1.68 6.92 11.79
C ALA A 42 2.88 5.99 12.03
N ALA A 43 4.09 6.53 11.93
CA ALA A 43 5.32 5.77 12.18
C ALA A 43 6.34 6.63 12.93
N VAL A 44 7.14 5.98 13.78
CA VAL A 44 8.26 6.58 14.50
C VAL A 44 9.48 5.66 14.49
N THR A 45 10.66 6.24 14.31
CA THR A 45 11.94 5.52 14.40
C THR A 45 12.52 5.65 15.81
N TYR A 46 13.15 4.59 16.30
CA TYR A 46 13.94 4.60 17.53
C TYR A 46 15.29 3.94 17.26
N LYS A 47 16.18 3.97 18.27
CA LYS A 47 17.58 3.53 18.14
C LYS A 47 17.75 2.18 17.45
N ASP A 48 16.85 1.23 17.71
CA ASP A 48 16.97 -0.16 17.26
C ASP A 48 15.77 -0.65 16.44
N GLY A 49 14.96 0.26 15.89
CA GLY A 49 13.84 -0.16 15.05
C GLY A 49 12.83 0.93 14.68
N VAL A 50 11.65 0.47 14.28
CA VAL A 50 10.52 1.31 13.86
C VAL A 50 9.24 0.80 14.50
N VAL A 51 8.36 1.72 14.89
CA VAL A 51 7.00 1.41 15.33
C VAL A 51 6.03 2.01 14.32
N ILE A 52 5.06 1.22 13.88
CA ILE A 52 4.04 1.62 12.91
C ILE A 52 2.67 1.36 13.53
N ALA A 53 1.82 2.38 13.53
CA ALA A 53 0.43 2.28 13.95
C ALA A 53 -0.47 2.60 12.75
N ALA A 54 -1.50 1.79 12.55
CA ALA A 54 -2.52 2.02 11.55
C ALA A 54 -3.90 1.83 12.20
N ASP A 55 -4.85 2.67 11.78
CA ASP A 55 -6.25 2.44 12.09
C ASP A 55 -6.74 1.17 11.37
N SER A 56 -7.53 0.33 12.05
CA SER A 56 -8.19 -0.84 11.44
C SER A 56 -9.56 -0.50 10.84
N ARG A 57 -10.06 0.72 11.09
CA ARG A 57 -11.28 1.23 10.51
C ARG A 57 -11.10 1.56 9.02
N CYS A 58 -12.07 1.14 8.21
CA CYS A 58 -12.21 1.52 6.82
C CYS A 58 -13.54 2.27 6.66
N THR A 59 -13.55 3.41 5.99
CA THR A 59 -14.78 4.15 5.68
C THR A 59 -14.99 4.31 4.20
N ALA A 60 -16.26 4.28 3.75
CA ALA A 60 -16.65 4.61 2.38
C ALA A 60 -17.64 5.77 2.42
N GLY A 61 -17.11 7.01 2.44
CA GLY A 61 -17.93 8.19 2.73
C GLY A 61 -18.25 8.29 4.23
N ASN A 62 -19.55 8.36 4.58
CA ASN A 62 -20.02 8.42 5.99
C ASN A 62 -20.30 7.05 6.61
N ILE A 63 -19.95 5.96 5.93
CA ILE A 63 -20.16 4.58 6.38
C ILE A 63 -18.85 4.03 6.94
N ILE A 64 -18.93 3.35 8.08
CA ILE A 64 -17.84 2.73 8.84
C ILE A 64 -17.97 1.21 8.75
#